data_AF-A0A970EGG2-F1
#
_entry.id   AF-A0A970EGG2-F1
#
_cell.length_a   1.000
_cell.length_b   1.000
_cell.length_c   1.000
_cell.angle_alpha   90.00
_cell.angle_beta   90.00
_cell.angle_gamma   90.00
#
_symmetry.space_group_name_H-M   'P 1'
#
loop_
_entity.id
_entity.type
_entity.pdbx_description
1 polymer ?
#
loop_
_entity_poly.entity_id
_entity_poly.type
_entity_poly.pdbx_seq_one_letter_code
_entity_poly.pdbx_strand_id
1 'polypeptide(L)'
;MKMYLISDNIDTLTGMRLAGVEGVVVHEAKEVKAAIDKVLSNKEIGILLITEKLSTLIPDYINDIKLNRKTPLLVEIPDRHGSGR
;
A
#
# COMPACT_ATOMS: atom_id res chain seq x y z
N MET A 1 1.34 16.18 -5.15
CA MET A 1 1.71 14.88 -4.56
C MET A 1 0.44 14.16 -4.16
N LYS A 2 0.28 12.90 -4.55
CA LYS A 2 -0.91 12.08 -4.30
C LYS A 2 -0.60 10.96 -3.30
N MET A 3 -1.63 10.53 -2.58
CA MET A 3 -1.59 9.30 -1.78
C MET A 3 -2.19 8.16 -2.60
N TYR A 4 -1.71 6.94 -2.41
CA TYR A 4 -2.26 5.75 -3.04
C TYR A 4 -2.35 4.59 -2.05
N LEU A 5 -3.41 3.80 -2.13
CA LEU A 5 -3.66 2.66 -1.24
C LEU A 5 -3.54 1.32 -1.97
N ILE A 6 -2.83 0.38 -1.35
CA ILE A 6 -2.89 -1.05 -1.67
C ILE A 6 -3.48 -1.76 -0.45
N SER A 7 -4.66 -2.36 -0.59
CA SER A 7 -5.39 -2.99 0.51
C SER A 7 -5.84 -4.39 0.15
N ASP A 8 -6.07 -5.25 1.14
CA ASP A 8 -6.72 -6.55 0.99
C ASP A 8 -8.23 -6.50 1.27
N ASN A 9 -8.79 -5.29 1.44
CA ASN A 9 -10.17 -5.11 1.85
C ASN A 9 -10.88 -4.01 1.05
N ILE A 10 -12.07 -4.35 0.56
CA ILE A 10 -12.90 -3.47 -0.27
C ILE A 10 -13.46 -2.30 0.56
N ASP A 11 -13.84 -2.52 1.81
CA ASP A 11 -14.46 -1.48 2.65
C ASP A 11 -13.41 -0.41 3.01
N THR A 12 -12.18 -0.81 3.31
CA THR A 12 -11.07 0.12 3.57
C THR A 12 -10.73 0.94 2.33
N LEU A 13 -10.67 0.31 1.16
CA LEU A 13 -10.49 1.05 -0.10
C LEU A 13 -11.65 2.01 -0.36
N THR A 14 -12.89 1.58 -0.10
CA THR A 14 -14.07 2.42 -0.30
C THR A 14 -14.02 3.64 0.62
N GLY A 15 -13.72 3.46 1.91
CA GLY A 15 -13.55 4.56 2.86
C GLY A 15 -12.44 5.53 2.46
N MET A 16 -11.30 5.01 2.01
CA MET A 16 -10.17 5.83 1.58
C MET A 16 -10.46 6.60 0.28
N ARG A 17 -11.19 6.01 -0.66
CA ARG A 17 -11.66 6.72 -1.87
C ARG A 17 -12.59 7.88 -1.53
N LEU A 18 -13.46 7.75 -0.53
CA LEU A 18 -14.29 8.85 -0.06
C LEU A 18 -13.45 10.01 0.51
N ALA A 19 -12.28 9.71 1.07
CA ALA A 19 -11.29 10.71 1.51
C ALA A 19 -10.36 11.21 0.39
N GLY A 20 -10.59 10.81 -0.88
CA GLY A 20 -9.80 11.22 -2.03
C GLY A 20 -8.51 10.42 -2.24
N VAL A 21 -8.36 9.27 -1.59
CA VAL A 21 -7.21 8.37 -1.77
C VAL A 21 -7.59 7.23 -2.72
N GLU A 22 -7.00 7.26 -3.92
CA GLU A 22 -7.15 6.18 -4.89
C GLU A 22 -6.38 4.93 -4.47
N GLY A 23 -6.80 3.78 -4.99
CA GLY A 23 -6.16 2.53 -4.62
C GLY A 23 -6.69 1.30 -5.35
N VAL A 24 -6.14 0.15 -4.97
CA VAL A 24 -6.46 -1.16 -5.51
C VAL A 24 -6.58 -2.20 -4.40
N VAL A 25 -7.46 -3.18 -4.60
CA VAL A 25 -7.55 -4.37 -3.74
C VAL A 25 -6.75 -5.52 -4.36
N VAL A 26 -5.88 -6.15 -3.57
CA VAL A 26 -5.06 -7.31 -3.96
C VAL A 26 -4.97 -8.29 -2.80
N HIS A 27 -4.66 -9.56 -3.07
CA HIS A 27 -4.61 -10.58 -2.02
C HIS A 27 -3.34 -11.43 -2.09
N GLU A 28 -2.71 -11.56 -3.25
CA GLU A 28 -1.53 -12.41 -3.41
C GLU A 28 -0.22 -11.62 -3.43
N ALA A 29 0.85 -12.22 -2.92
CA ALA A 29 2.19 -11.61 -2.89
C ALA A 29 2.67 -11.12 -4.28
N LYS A 30 2.32 -11.82 -5.36
CA LYS A 30 2.64 -11.42 -6.74
C LYS A 30 1.89 -10.15 -7.15
N GLU A 31 0.61 -10.07 -6.83
CA GLU A 31 -0.23 -8.90 -7.11
C GLU A 31 0.24 -7.68 -6.32
N VAL A 32 0.60 -7.87 -5.04
CA VAL A 32 1.14 -6.81 -4.20
C VAL A 32 2.42 -6.23 -4.81
N LYS A 33 3.36 -7.09 -5.22
CA LYS A 33 4.61 -6.63 -5.88
C LYS A 33 4.31 -5.84 -7.15
N ALA A 34 3.45 -6.37 -8.03
CA ALA A 34 3.08 -5.69 -9.27
C ALA A 34 2.41 -4.33 -9.02
N ALA A 35 1.53 -4.25 -8.00
CA ALA A 35 0.88 -3.00 -7.61
C ALA A 35 1.89 -1.98 -7.07
N ILE A 36 2.84 -2.42 -6.24
CA ILE A 36 3.92 -1.58 -5.73
C ILE A 36 4.81 -1.10 -6.88
N ASP A 37 5.26 -1.97 -7.79
CA ASP A 37 6.11 -1.57 -8.93
C ASP A 37 5.43 -0.51 -9.81
N LYS A 38 4.12 -0.62 -10.01
CA LYS A 38 3.31 0.39 -10.71
C LYS A 38 3.30 1.73 -9.96
N VAL A 39 3.19 1.69 -8.63
CA VAL A 39 3.25 2.88 -7.78
C VAL A 39 4.64 3.52 -7.80
N LEU A 40 5.71 2.72 -7.70
CA LEU A 40 7.10 3.17 -7.75
C LEU A 40 7.46 3.85 -9.07
N SER A 41 6.82 3.41 -10.17
CA SER A 41 7.00 3.99 -11.50
C SER A 41 6.29 5.35 -11.66
N ASN A 42 5.32 5.67 -10.80
CA ASN A 42 4.55 6.90 -10.87
C ASN A 42 5.09 7.97 -9.90
N LYS A 43 5.80 8.96 -10.45
CA LYS A 43 6.40 10.07 -9.69
C LYS A 43 5.39 11.03 -9.05
N GLU A 44 4.11 10.97 -9.41
CA GLU A 44 3.07 11.80 -8.78
C GLU A 44 2.69 11.30 -7.37
N ILE A 45 2.91 10.01 -7.10
CA ILE A 45 2.59 9.37 -5.83
C ILE A 45 3.70 9.68 -4.84
N GLY A 46 3.36 10.44 -3.80
CA GLY A 46 4.29 10.82 -2.73
C GLY A 46 4.22 9.88 -1.53
N ILE A 47 3.05 9.27 -1.29
CA ILE A 47 2.80 8.38 -0.15
C ILE A 47 2.07 7.14 -0.64
N LEU A 48 2.59 5.97 -0.29
CA LEU A 48 1.99 4.68 -0.51
C LEU A 48 1.51 4.11 0.83
N LEU A 49 0.19 3.94 0.95
CA LEU A 49 -0.44 3.24 2.06
C LEU A 49 -0.57 1.75 1.70
N ILE A 50 -0.20 0.86 2.62
CA ILE A 50 -0.40 -0.58 2.46
C ILE A 50 -1.00 -1.17 3.74
N THR A 51 -1.92 -2.14 3.62
CA THR A 51 -2.43 -2.82 4.82
C THR A 51 -1.36 -3.73 5.44
N GLU A 52 -1.33 -3.81 6.77
CA GLU A 52 -0.37 -4.64 7.53
C GLU A 52 -0.37 -6.11 7.05
N LYS A 53 -1.54 -6.67 6.73
CA LYS A 53 -1.63 -8.04 6.25
C LYS A 53 -0.88 -8.23 4.92
N LEU A 54 -0.97 -7.27 4.00
CA LEU A 54 -0.25 -7.35 2.73
C LEU A 54 1.25 -7.10 2.90
N SER A 55 1.67 -6.23 3.82
CA SER A 55 3.10 -6.00 4.08
C SER A 55 3.78 -7.28 4.58
N THR A 56 3.09 -8.08 5.42
CA THR A 56 3.61 -9.35 5.93
C THR A 56 3.79 -10.45 4.87
N LEU A 57 3.15 -10.34 3.70
CA LEU A 57 3.33 -11.29 2.60
C LEU A 57 4.69 -11.14 1.89
N ILE A 58 5.31 -9.96 1.97
CA ILE A 58 6.51 -9.60 1.21
C ILE A 58 7.48 -8.72 2.04
N PRO A 59 7.86 -9.14 3.25
CA PRO A 59 8.54 -8.28 4.23
C PRO A 59 9.89 -7.76 3.73
N ASP A 60 10.69 -8.61 3.08
CA ASP A 60 12.01 -8.23 2.57
C ASP A 60 11.92 -7.13 1.51
N TYR A 61 10.90 -7.21 0.65
CA TYR A 61 10.69 -6.23 -0.41
C TYR A 61 10.17 -4.89 0.15
N ILE A 62 9.29 -4.92 1.15
CA ILE A 62 8.85 -3.71 1.86
C ILE A 62 10.04 -3.03 2.55
N ASN A 63 10.90 -3.81 3.20
CA ASN A 63 12.10 -3.29 3.87
C ASN A 63 13.09 -2.68 2.89
N ASP A 64 13.33 -3.32 1.75
CA ASP A 64 14.18 -2.77 0.68
C ASP A 64 13.67 -1.40 0.21
N ILE A 65 12.36 -1.27 -0.02
CA ILE A 65 11.77 0.01 -0.43
C ILE A 65 11.95 1.07 0.65
N LYS A 66 11.66 0.74 1.92
CA LYS A 66 11.80 1.69 3.04
C LYS A 66 13.25 2.17 3.24
N LEU A 67 14.24 1.31 2.99
CA LEU A 67 15.65 1.63 3.18
C LEU A 67 16.27 2.35 1.98
N ASN A 68 15.93 1.91 0.77
CA ASN A 68 16.66 2.29 -0.44
C ASN A 68 15.90 3.33 -1.30
N ARG A 69 14.64 3.64 -0.99
CA ARG A 69 13.84 4.61 -1.77
C ARG A 69 13.43 5.80 -0.92
N LYS A 70 13.65 7.01 -1.46
CA LYS A 70 13.18 8.27 -0.85
C LYS A 70 11.71 8.57 -1.14
N THR A 71 11.19 8.13 -2.28
CA THR A 71 9.80 8.35 -2.69
C THR A 71 9.28 7.16 -3.49
N PRO A 72 8.01 6.74 -3.31
CA PRO A 72 7.05 7.26 -2.33
C PRO A 72 7.37 6.84 -0.89
N LEU A 73 6.88 7.60 0.09
CA LEU A 73 6.90 7.22 1.51
C LEU A 73 5.95 6.04 1.72
N LEU A 74 6.47 4.89 2.12
CA LEU A 74 5.67 3.69 2.38
C LEU A 74 5.21 3.66 3.84
N VAL A 75 3.90 3.61 4.05
CA VAL A 75 3.25 3.60 5.38
C VAL A 75 2.35 2.37 5.48
N GLU A 76 2.50 1.62 6.57
CA GLU A 76 1.63 0.49 6.89
C GLU A 76 0.45 0.98 7.74
N ILE A 77 -0.75 0.52 7.39
CA ILE A 77 -1.99 0.88 8.09
C ILE A 77 -2.79 -0.39 8.45
N PRO A 78 -3.54 -0.39 9.55
CA PRO A 78 -4.49 -1.46 9.83
C PRO A 78 -5.64 -1.45 8.81
N ASP A 79 -6.32 -2.59 8.72
CA ASP A 79 -7.55 -2.72 7.95
C ASP A 79 -8.79 -2.34 8.80
N ARG A 80 -10.02 -2.45 8.25
CA ARG A 80 -11.28 -2.13 8.95
C ARG A 80 -11.48 -2.85 10.28
N HIS A 81 -10.80 -3.98 10.47
CA HIS A 81 -10.84 -4.79 11.68
C HIS A 81 -9.86 -4.30 12.77
N GLY A 82 -9.09 -3.23 12.49
CA GLY A 82 -8.02 -2.79 13.36
C GLY A 82 -6.70 -3.49 13.06
N SER A 83 -5.73 -3.32 13.95
CA SER A 83 -4.44 -4.00 13.84
C SER A 83 -4.61 -5.45 14.27
N GLY A 84 -4.11 -6.39 13.47
CA GLY A 84 -4.06 -7.81 13.80
C GLY A 84 -2.90 -8.18 14.72
N ARG A 85 -2.34 -7.20 15.43
CA ARG A 85 -1.25 -7.33 16.39
C ARG A 85 -1.74 -7.72 17.78
#